data_AF-A0A376U209-F1
#
_entry.id   AF-A0A376U209-F1
#
_cell.length_a   1.000
_cell.length_b   1.000
_cell.length_c   1.000
_cell.angle_alpha   90.00
_cell.angle_beta   90.00
_cell.angle_gamma   90.00
#
_symmetry.space_group_name_H-M   'P 1'
#
loop_
_entity.id
_entity.type
_entity.pdbx_description
1 polymer ?
#
loop_
_entity_poly.entity_id
_entity_poly.type
_entity_poly.pdbx_seq_one_letter_code
_entity_poly.pdbx_strand_id
1 'polypeptide(L)' 'MQVATRAKELGITHIISSDLGRTRRTAEIIAQACGCDIIFDSRLRELNMGVLEKKTYRFSDRRRRELASAAGQWHR' A
#
# COMPACT_ATOMS: atom_id res chain seq x y z
N MET A 1 19.57 1.75 0.43
CA MET A 1 19.65 3.02 1.20
C MET A 1 19.38 4.28 0.37
N GLN A 2 19.32 4.24 -0.97
CA GLN A 2 19.18 5.43 -1.83
C GLN A 2 18.09 6.43 -1.38
N VAL A 3 16.88 5.95 -1.08
CA VAL A 3 15.76 6.81 -0.66
C VAL A 3 16.03 7.51 0.67
N ALA A 4 16.61 6.81 1.65
CA ALA A 4 16.91 7.38 2.97
C ALA A 4 17.98 8.46 2.88
N THR A 5 19.02 8.26 2.07
CA THR A 5 20.04 9.29 1.80
C THR A 5 19.40 10.55 1.23
N ARG A 6 18.55 10.40 0.21
CA ARG A 6 17.87 11.55 -0.40
C ARG A 6 16.91 12.25 0.57
N ALA A 7 16.16 11.49 1.37
CA ALA A 7 15.26 12.07 2.38
C ALA A 7 16.02 12.89 3.44
N LYS A 8 17.21 12.42 3.84
CA LYS A 8 18.12 13.17 4.71
C LYS A 8 18.61 14.47 4.06
N GLU A 9 19.04 14.43 2.80
CA GLU A 9 19.50 15.62 2.05
C GLU A 9 18.38 16.66 1.88
N LEU A 10 17.13 16.21 1.76
CA LEU A 10 15.96 17.09 1.70
C LEU A 10 15.57 17.69 3.06
N GLY A 11 16.21 17.28 4.16
CA GLY A 11 15.95 17.82 5.49
C GLY A 11 14.57 17.46 6.04
N ILE A 12 14.06 16.26 5.76
CA ILE A 12 12.76 15.82 6.30
C ILE A 12 12.83 15.72 7.83
N THR A 13 11.87 16.35 8.50
CA THR A 13 11.79 16.44 9.97
C THR A 13 10.76 15.51 10.59
N HIS A 14 9.81 15.00 9.81
CA HIS A 14 8.69 14.18 10.30
C HIS A 14 8.41 13.01 9.36
N ILE A 15 8.16 11.83 9.92
CA ILE A 15 7.78 10.63 9.18
C ILE A 15 6.44 10.14 9.71
N ILE A 16 5.46 10.06 8.81
CA ILE A 16 4.15 9.45 9.08
C ILE A 16 4.02 8.25 8.14
N SER A 17 3.75 7.07 8.68
CA SER A 17 3.73 5.84 7.89
C SER A 17 2.60 4.91 8.27
N SER A 18 2.19 4.03 7.35
CA SER A 18 1.34 2.89 7.69
C SER A 18 2.10 1.93 8.60
N ASP A 19 1.38 1.24 9.48
CA ASP A 19 1.91 0.24 10.39
C ASP A 19 2.07 -1.17 9.76
N LEU A 20 1.81 -1.32 8.46
CA LEU A 20 2.09 -2.57 7.74
C LEU A 20 3.60 -2.88 7.73
N GLY A 21 3.98 -4.15 7.87
CA GLY A 21 5.41 -4.52 8.02
C GLY A 21 6.33 -3.98 6.91
N ARG A 22 5.85 -3.95 5.66
CA ARG A 22 6.62 -3.42 4.51
C ARG A 22 6.86 -1.90 4.60
N THR A 23 5.88 -1.14 5.07
CA THR A 23 5.97 0.32 5.21
C THR A 23 6.77 0.67 6.46
N ARG A 24 6.53 -0.05 7.57
CA ARG A 24 7.30 0.07 8.81
C ARG A 24 8.80 -0.07 8.57
N ARG A 25 9.22 -1.14 7.88
CA ARG A 25 10.65 -1.37 7.60
C ARG A 25 11.28 -0.22 6.81
N THR A 26 10.56 0.31 5.83
CA THR A 26 11.04 1.45 5.04
C THR A 26 11.13 2.71 5.91
N ALA A 27 10.11 2.98 6.73
CA ALA A 27 10.07 4.13 7.63
C ALA A 27 11.21 4.10 8.65
N GLU A 28 11.51 2.95 9.25
CA GLU A 28 12.65 2.75 10.17
C GLU A 28 13.98 3.12 9.53
N ILE A 29 14.21 2.67 8.30
CA ILE A 29 15.46 2.95 7.56
C ILE A 29 15.61 4.46 7.29
N ILE A 30 14.51 5.14 6.95
CA ILE A 30 14.53 6.59 6.68
C ILE A 30 14.68 7.37 7.99
N ALA A 31 13.93 7.01 9.03
CA ALA A 31 13.99 7.63 10.36
C ALA A 31 15.39 7.56 10.95
N GLN A 32 16.06 6.42 10.83
CA GLN A 32 17.44 6.26 11.26
C GLN A 32 18.40 7.20 10.52
N ALA A 33 18.19 7.44 9.21
CA ALA A 33 19.03 8.34 8.43
C ALA A 33 18.75 9.82 8.72
N CYS A 34 17.48 10.18 8.96
CA CYS A 34 17.03 11.54 9.21
C CYS A 34 17.16 11.95 10.69
N GLY A 35 17.25 11.00 11.62
CA GLY A 35 17.31 11.27 13.05
C GLY A 35 16.00 11.80 13.64
N CYS A 36 14.85 11.32 13.14
CA CYS A 36 13.52 11.75 13.59
C CYS A 36 12.60 10.57 13.92
N ASP A 37 11.58 10.83 14.73
CA ASP A 37 10.60 9.83 15.16
C ASP A 37 9.61 9.44 14.04
N ILE A 38 8.99 8.27 14.21
CA ILE A 38 7.96 7.75 13.31
C ILE A 38 6.60 7.81 13.99
N ILE A 39 5.62 8.40 13.32
CA ILE A 39 4.21 8.31 13.71
C ILE A 39 3.54 7.25 12.82
N PHE A 40 3.04 6.18 13.43
CA PHE A 40 2.26 5.18 12.70
C PHE A 40 0.78 5.58 12.66
N ASP A 41 0.21 5.58 11.45
CA ASP A 41 -1.19 5.92 11.22
C ASP A 41 -1.89 4.83 10.39
N SER A 42 -2.88 4.17 10.99
CA SER A 42 -3.64 3.10 10.33
C SER A 42 -4.47 3.59 9.14
N ARG A 43 -4.74 4.90 9.03
CA ARG A 43 -5.46 5.50 7.89
C ARG A 43 -4.64 5.49 6.60
N LEU A 44 -3.31 5.31 6.72
CA LEU A 44 -2.39 5.19 5.58
C LEU A 44 -2.23 3.73 5.09
N ARG A 45 -2.94 2.77 5.68
CA ARG A 45 -2.91 1.38 5.20
C ARG A 45 -3.45 1.32 3.77
N GLU A 46 -2.83 0.46 2.97
CA GLU A 46 -3.31 0.11 1.63
C GLU A 46 -4.74 -0.43 1.70
N LEU A 47 -5.48 -0.29 0.59
CA LEU A 47 -6.82 -0.83 0.45
C LEU A 47 -6.87 -2.32 0.82
N ASN A 48 -7.80 -2.70 1.71
CA ASN A 48 -8.11 -4.10 1.96
C ASN A 48 -8.90 -4.65 0.77
N MET A 49 -8.25 -5.51 -0.03
CA MET A 49 -8.82 -6.08 -1.25
C MET A 49 -9.71 -7.30 -0.97
N GLY A 50 -9.90 -7.69 0.29
CA GLY A 50 -10.73 -8.82 0.71
C GLY A 50 -10.37 -10.10 -0.03
N VAL A 51 -11.36 -10.70 -0.71
CA VAL A 51 -11.17 -11.93 -1.50
C VAL A 51 -10.23 -11.78 -2.69
N LEU A 52 -9.89 -10.55 -3.08
CA LEU A 52 -8.95 -10.25 -4.16
C LEU A 52 -7.51 -10.09 -3.65
N GLU A 53 -7.27 -10.15 -2.34
CA GLU A 53 -5.92 -10.13 -1.78
C GLU A 53 -5.05 -11.24 -2.36
N LYS A 54 -3.81 -10.89 -2.71
CA LYS A 54 -2.82 -11.78 -3.36
C LYS A 54 -3.27 -12.38 -4.70
N LYS A 55 -4.37 -11.90 -5.29
CA LYS A 55 -4.79 -12.31 -6.63
C LYS A 55 -4.14 -11.42 -7.68
N THR A 56 -3.88 -12.00 -8.85
CA THR A 56 -3.36 -11.23 -9.97
C THR A 56 -4.46 -10.37 -10.56
N TYR A 57 -4.06 -9.30 -11.26
CA TYR A 57 -5.01 -8.48 -12.01
C TYR A 57 -5.85 -9.33 -12.99
N ARG A 58 -5.22 -10.29 -13.67
CA ARG A 58 -5.89 -11.22 -14.60
C ARG A 58 -7.02 -12.03 -13.95
N PHE A 59 -6.86 -12.40 -12.67
CA PHE A 59 -7.92 -13.08 -11.92
C PHE A 59 -9.12 -12.15 -11.69
N SER A 60 -8.86 -10.93 -11.21
CA SER A 60 -9.90 -9.93 -10.94
C SER A 60 -10.67 -9.54 -12.20
N ASP A 61 -9.97 -9.33 -13.31
CA ASP A 61 -10.53 -8.99 -14.61
C ASP A 61 -11.42 -10.11 -15.18
N ARG A 62 -11.00 -11.38 -15.04
CA ARG A 62 -11.82 -12.54 -15.42
C ARG A 62 -13.11 -12.62 -14.60
N ARG A 63 -12.99 -12.51 -13.28
CA ARG A 63 -14.13 -12.57 -12.36
C ARG A 63 -15.14 -11.44 -12.64
N ARG A 64 -14.65 -10.24 -12.97
CA ARG A 64 -15.51 -9.12 -13.41
C ARG A 64 -16.29 -9.45 -14.68
N ARG A 65 -15.65 -10.05 -15.69
CA ARG A 65 -16.33 -10.47 -16.95
C ARG A 65 -17.37 -11.56 -16.72
N GLU A 66 -17.05 -12.56 -15.89
CA GLU A 66 -17.99 -13.63 -15.54
C GLU A 66 -19.24 -13.08 -14.85
N LEU A 67 -19.06 -12.19 -13.86
CA LEU A 67 -20.18 -11.53 -13.18
C LEU A 67 -21.01 -10.64 -14.11
N ALA A 68 -20.37 -9.89 -15.02
CA ALA A 68 -21.08 -9.07 -15.99
C ALA A 68 -21.89 -9.90 -16.99
N SER A 69 -21.33 -11.02 -17.47
CA SER A 69 -22.04 -11.96 -18.35
C SER A 69 -23.23 -12.61 -17.62
N ALA A 70 -23.04 -13.01 -16.36
CA ALA A 70 -24.10 -13.55 -15.54
C ALA A 70 -25.22 -12.51 -15.36
N ALA A 71 -24.92 -11.28 -14.92
CA ALA A 71 -25.93 -10.24 -14.72
C ALA A 71 -26.76 -9.93 -15.99
N GLY A 72 -26.13 -9.94 -17.17
CA GLY A 72 -26.83 -9.74 -18.45
C GLY A 72 -27.79 -10.88 -18.85
N GLN A 73 -27.63 -12.09 -18.28
CA GLN A 73 -28.53 -13.22 -18.52
C GLN A 73 -29.80 -13.18 -17.66
N TRP A 74 -29.80 -12.43 -16.55
CA TRP A 74 -30.95 -12.30 -15.64
C TRP A 74 -31.96 -11.22 -16.07
N HIS A 75 -31.65 -10.44 -17.11
CA HIS A 75 -32.53 -9.40 -17.66
C HIS A 75 -33.16 -9.81 -19.01
N ARG A 76 -33.13 -11.10 -19.35
CA ARG A 76 -33.86 -11.68 -20.50
C ARG A 76 -34.82 -12.75 -20.05
#